data_AF-A0A836UTW2-F1
#
_entry.id   AF-A0A836UTW2-F1
#
_cell.length_a   1.000
_cell.length_b   1.000
_cell.length_c   1.000
_cell.angle_alpha   90.00
_cell.angle_beta   90.00
_cell.angle_gamma   90.00
#
_symmetry.space_group_name_H-M   'P 1'
#
loop_
_entity.id
_entity.type
_entity.pdbx_description
1 polymer ?
#
loop_
_entity_poly.entity_id
_entity_poly.type
_entity_poly.pdbx_seq_one_letter_code
_entity_poly.pdbx_strand_id
1 'polypeptide(L)'
;MVGFRATKPRRNITDFPNTRDLDTINMEVIEHCDQFIQEGNQLSSDFIIEQYMKGRGKPSGIQYLQLGLENSLYYYNTDMTRVVLSKLDELSHSREYRPDLWARNEKGVLVWTVEHVLPQGGNVPPYWVDMIADGDREKAKDIHGSWVHCLGNLTLSGYNSQLSNASFEDKQNLHENRKFLGHNINIGYKNGLALNNLSFSMNDEETCLSKIDKWTENSIKERNVVMIDALLKVFAFNDQELMDLERE
;
A
#
# COMPACT_ATOMS: atom_id res chain seq x y z
N MET A 1 -18.24 -2.16 -12.93
CA MET A 1 -17.91 -1.60 -11.60
C MET A 1 -16.46 -1.88 -11.11
N VAL A 2 -15.72 -2.80 -11.74
CA VAL A 2 -14.30 -3.09 -11.44
C VAL A 2 -13.38 -1.91 -11.83
N GLY A 3 -13.61 -1.28 -12.99
CA GLY A 3 -12.78 -0.18 -13.50
C GLY A 3 -12.61 1.02 -12.55
N PHE A 4 -13.68 1.51 -11.92
CA PHE A 4 -13.59 2.69 -11.04
C PHE A 4 -12.79 2.44 -9.75
N ARG A 5 -12.70 1.19 -9.28
CA ARG A 5 -11.94 0.84 -8.07
C ARG A 5 -10.42 0.80 -8.34
N ALA A 6 -10.01 0.55 -9.59
CA ALA A 6 -8.62 0.47 -10.01
C ALA A 6 -8.05 1.79 -10.57
N THR A 7 -8.88 2.62 -11.22
CA THR A 7 -8.40 3.85 -11.90
C THR A 7 -7.82 4.89 -10.95
N LYS A 8 -8.47 5.13 -9.80
CA LYS A 8 -8.02 6.16 -8.85
C LYS A 8 -6.67 5.80 -8.20
N PRO A 9 -6.46 4.58 -7.66
CA PRO A 9 -5.14 4.19 -7.16
C PRO A 9 -4.07 4.22 -8.25
N ARG A 10 -4.36 3.67 -9.44
CA ARG A 10 -3.37 3.61 -10.52
C ARG A 10 -2.87 5.00 -10.92
N ARG A 11 -3.78 5.94 -11.19
CA ARG A 11 -3.40 7.33 -11.54
C ARG A 11 -2.56 8.01 -10.46
N ASN A 12 -2.90 7.84 -9.18
CA ASN A 12 -2.16 8.52 -8.11
C ASN A 12 -0.78 7.89 -7.85
N ILE A 13 -0.60 6.60 -8.15
CA ILE A 13 0.70 5.93 -8.02
C ILE A 13 1.61 6.27 -9.21
N THR A 14 1.04 6.37 -10.42
CA THR A 14 1.82 6.61 -11.65
C THR A 14 1.88 8.07 -12.08
N ASP A 15 1.12 8.95 -11.41
CA ASP A 15 0.84 10.34 -11.81
C ASP A 15 0.40 10.45 -13.29
N PHE A 16 -0.32 9.44 -13.79
CA PHE A 16 -0.76 9.37 -15.18
C PHE A 16 -2.20 8.87 -15.36
N PRO A 17 -3.07 9.61 -16.08
CA PRO A 17 -2.83 10.96 -16.57
C PRO A 17 -2.58 11.96 -15.43
N ASN A 18 -1.71 12.94 -15.69
CA ASN A 18 -1.27 13.88 -14.67
C ASN A 18 -2.43 14.79 -14.22
N THR A 19 -2.26 15.43 -13.06
CA THR A 19 -3.33 16.27 -12.48
C THR A 19 -3.69 17.48 -13.36
N ARG A 20 -2.73 18.07 -14.10
CA ARG A 20 -2.96 19.24 -14.97
C ARG A 20 -3.80 18.91 -16.21
N ASP A 21 -3.82 17.65 -16.64
CA ASP A 21 -4.57 17.21 -17.83
C ASP A 21 -6.02 16.86 -17.49
N LEU A 22 -6.38 16.76 -16.20
CA LEU A 22 -7.71 16.31 -15.75
C LEU A 22 -8.85 17.20 -16.27
N ASP A 23 -8.68 18.52 -16.29
CA ASP A 23 -9.72 19.42 -16.79
C ASP A 23 -9.97 19.18 -18.29
N THR A 24 -8.89 18.98 -19.06
CA THR A 24 -8.97 18.70 -20.49
C THR A 24 -9.64 17.35 -20.75
N ILE A 25 -9.27 16.32 -19.98
CA ILE A 25 -9.88 14.99 -20.05
C ILE A 25 -11.37 15.05 -19.73
N ASN A 26 -11.76 15.78 -18.68
CA ASN A 26 -13.17 15.92 -18.30
C ASN A 26 -13.97 16.66 -19.38
N MET A 27 -13.42 17.71 -19.99
CA MET A 27 -14.06 18.41 -21.12
C MET A 27 -14.26 17.47 -22.31
N GLU A 28 -13.22 16.72 -22.71
CA GLU A 28 -13.31 15.73 -23.81
C GLU A 28 -14.39 14.67 -23.51
N VAL A 29 -14.46 14.14 -22.28
CA VAL A 29 -15.50 13.16 -21.90
C VAL A 29 -16.90 13.77 -21.94
N ILE A 30 -17.07 15.01 -21.48
CA ILE A 30 -18.36 15.72 -21.53
C ILE A 30 -18.80 15.94 -22.99
N GLU A 31 -17.89 16.34 -23.88
CA GLU A 31 -18.16 16.50 -25.31
C GLU A 31 -18.61 15.18 -25.95
N HIS A 32 -17.94 14.07 -25.67
CA HIS A 32 -18.37 12.75 -26.15
C HIS A 32 -19.74 12.34 -25.59
N CYS A 33 -20.04 12.68 -24.32
CA CYS A 33 -21.35 12.40 -23.72
C CYS A 33 -22.46 13.22 -24.37
N ASP A 34 -22.21 14.50 -24.64
CA ASP A 34 -23.17 15.40 -25.31
C ASP A 34 -23.49 14.90 -26.72
N GLN A 35 -22.46 14.56 -27.52
CA GLN A 35 -22.64 13.98 -28.85
C GLN A 35 -23.46 12.68 -28.81
N PHE A 36 -23.14 11.78 -27.87
CA PHE A 36 -23.85 10.51 -27.72
C PHE A 36 -25.34 10.70 -27.39
N ILE A 37 -25.68 11.71 -26.57
CA ILE A 37 -27.06 12.09 -26.27
C ILE A 37 -27.75 12.69 -27.51
N GLN A 38 -27.06 13.56 -28.27
CA GLN A 38 -27.62 14.19 -29.47
C GLN A 38 -27.97 13.18 -30.57
N GLU A 39 -27.25 12.07 -30.64
CA GLU A 39 -27.56 10.92 -31.50
C GLU A 39 -28.79 10.12 -31.05
N GLY A 40 -29.40 10.49 -29.92
CA GLY A 40 -30.58 9.83 -29.35
C GLY A 40 -30.27 8.66 -28.42
N ASN A 41 -28.99 8.45 -28.07
CA ASN A 41 -28.60 7.38 -27.16
C ASN A 41 -28.80 7.79 -25.69
N GLN A 42 -28.98 6.80 -24.81
CA GLN A 42 -29.03 7.01 -23.37
C GLN A 42 -27.64 6.73 -22.76
N LEU A 43 -27.12 7.68 -21.99
CA LEU A 43 -25.84 7.49 -21.29
C LEU A 43 -25.88 6.29 -20.33
N SER A 44 -24.79 5.55 -20.31
CA SER A 44 -24.53 4.49 -19.35
C SER A 44 -23.19 4.73 -18.65
N SER A 45 -23.01 4.12 -17.48
CA SER A 45 -21.71 4.13 -16.80
C SER A 45 -20.61 3.53 -17.66
N ASP A 46 -20.95 2.52 -18.47
CA ASP A 46 -19.98 1.81 -19.29
C ASP A 46 -19.47 2.69 -20.42
N PHE A 47 -20.34 3.47 -21.06
CA PHE A 47 -19.94 4.45 -22.06
C PHE A 47 -18.99 5.50 -21.46
N ILE A 48 -19.32 6.06 -20.29
CA ILE A 48 -18.48 7.06 -19.62
C ILE A 48 -17.11 6.46 -19.28
N ILE A 49 -17.08 5.24 -18.72
CA ILE A 49 -15.84 4.53 -18.41
C ILE A 49 -15.02 4.34 -19.70
N GLU A 50 -15.65 3.90 -20.79
CA GLU A 50 -14.96 3.70 -22.07
C GLU A 50 -14.29 5.00 -22.57
N GLN A 51 -14.94 6.16 -22.42
CA GLN A 51 -14.32 7.44 -22.79
C GLN A 51 -13.10 7.75 -21.93
N TYR A 52 -13.15 7.51 -20.62
CA TYR A 52 -11.97 7.66 -19.75
C TYR A 52 -10.87 6.64 -20.04
N MET A 53 -11.17 5.50 -20.63
CA MET A 53 -10.17 4.46 -20.95
C MET A 53 -9.48 4.69 -22.32
N LYS A 54 -9.79 5.79 -23.01
CA LYS A 54 -9.23 6.15 -24.33
C LYS A 54 -8.51 7.49 -24.29
N GLY A 55 -7.77 7.78 -25.36
CA GLY A 55 -7.12 9.08 -25.57
C GLY A 55 -6.23 9.50 -24.41
N ARG A 56 -6.36 10.77 -24.00
CA ARG A 56 -5.59 11.36 -22.88
C ARG A 56 -6.06 10.88 -21.51
N GLY A 57 -7.30 10.41 -21.39
CA GLY A 57 -7.85 9.88 -20.14
C GLY A 57 -7.28 8.51 -19.77
N LYS A 58 -6.76 7.77 -20.77
CA LYS A 58 -6.31 6.39 -20.61
C LYS A 58 -5.29 6.28 -19.47
N PRO A 59 -5.57 5.46 -18.44
CA PRO A 59 -4.62 5.24 -17.35
C PRO A 59 -3.33 4.57 -17.85
N SER A 60 -2.27 4.67 -17.05
CA SER A 60 -1.01 3.99 -17.34
C SER A 60 -1.17 2.46 -17.41
N GLY A 61 -0.26 1.82 -18.15
CA GLY A 61 -0.14 0.36 -18.16
C GLY A 61 0.22 -0.21 -16.79
N ILE A 62 0.01 -1.51 -16.62
CA ILE A 62 0.24 -2.21 -15.35
C ILE A 62 1.73 -2.28 -14.96
N GLN A 63 2.65 -2.27 -15.93
CA GLN A 63 4.10 -2.20 -15.70
C GLN A 63 4.49 -0.91 -14.96
N TYR A 64 3.87 0.22 -15.32
CA TYR A 64 4.11 1.49 -14.62
C TYR A 64 3.53 1.48 -13.21
N LEU A 65 2.41 0.77 -13.00
CA LEU A 65 1.87 0.56 -11.66
C LEU A 65 2.84 -0.25 -10.80
N GLN A 66 3.38 -1.35 -11.34
CA GLN A 66 4.41 -2.15 -10.66
C GLN A 66 5.61 -1.28 -10.27
N LEU A 67 6.19 -0.57 -11.23
CA LEU A 67 7.32 0.33 -10.99
C LEU A 67 7.01 1.38 -9.91
N GLY A 68 5.80 1.96 -9.93
CA GLY A 68 5.37 2.94 -8.92
C GLY A 68 5.20 2.34 -7.52
N LEU A 69 4.84 1.06 -7.42
CA LEU A 69 4.76 0.33 -6.14
C LEU A 69 6.13 -0.10 -5.63
N GLU A 70 7.07 -0.44 -6.53
CA GLU A 70 8.44 -0.83 -6.20
C GLU A 70 9.30 0.36 -5.72
N ASN A 71 9.09 1.55 -6.28
CA ASN A 71 9.90 2.76 -6.01
C ASN A 71 9.59 3.46 -4.67
N SER A 72 9.48 2.71 -3.57
CA SER A 72 9.32 3.29 -2.23
C SER A 72 8.17 4.31 -2.14
N LEU A 73 6.93 3.86 -2.45
CA LEU A 73 5.74 4.70 -2.57
C LEU A 73 5.55 5.72 -1.43
N TYR A 74 5.94 5.37 -0.19
CA TYR A 74 5.81 6.27 0.96
C TYR A 74 6.62 7.55 0.83
N TYR A 75 7.79 7.49 0.19
CA TYR A 75 8.65 8.65 0.03
C TYR A 75 7.99 9.75 -0.83
N TYR A 76 7.21 9.36 -1.83
CA TYR A 76 6.59 10.29 -2.78
C TYR A 76 5.09 10.53 -2.51
N ASN A 77 4.38 9.58 -1.92
CA ASN A 77 2.92 9.65 -1.74
C ASN A 77 2.43 8.88 -0.51
N THR A 78 2.61 9.48 0.67
CA THR A 78 2.22 8.89 1.97
C THR A 78 0.74 8.55 2.07
N ASP A 79 -0.14 9.38 1.49
CA ASP A 79 -1.59 9.15 1.48
C ASP A 79 -1.95 7.91 0.66
N MET A 80 -1.34 7.76 -0.52
CA MET A 80 -1.55 6.55 -1.33
C MET A 80 -0.93 5.31 -0.70
N THR A 81 0.23 5.42 -0.05
CA THR A 81 0.78 4.30 0.73
C THR A 81 -0.22 3.80 1.74
N ARG A 82 -0.87 4.72 2.47
CA ARG A 82 -1.89 4.34 3.42
C ARG A 82 -3.10 3.67 2.76
N VAL A 83 -3.55 4.17 1.61
CA VAL A 83 -4.64 3.56 0.83
C VAL A 83 -4.30 2.13 0.44
N VAL A 84 -3.09 1.87 -0.08
CA VAL A 84 -2.71 0.53 -0.54
C VAL A 84 -2.47 -0.44 0.62
N LEU A 85 -1.90 0.01 1.74
CA LEU A 85 -1.78 -0.81 2.96
C LEU A 85 -3.15 -1.17 3.53
N SER A 86 -4.09 -0.21 3.55
CA SER A 86 -5.47 -0.49 3.97
C SER A 86 -6.16 -1.46 3.01
N LYS A 87 -5.91 -1.33 1.71
CA LYS A 87 -6.45 -2.22 0.69
C LYS A 87 -5.98 -3.66 0.88
N LEU A 88 -4.70 -3.87 1.18
CA LEU A 88 -4.13 -5.19 1.44
C LEU A 88 -4.81 -5.88 2.62
N ASP A 89 -5.05 -5.16 3.71
CA ASP A 89 -5.79 -5.69 4.86
C ASP A 89 -7.26 -6.01 4.51
N GLU A 90 -7.90 -5.11 3.76
CA GLU A 90 -9.29 -5.24 3.30
C GLU A 90 -9.52 -6.49 2.43
N LEU A 91 -8.48 -7.09 1.84
CA LEU A 91 -8.60 -8.34 1.06
C LEU A 91 -9.06 -9.52 1.91
N SER A 92 -8.77 -9.51 3.20
CA SER A 92 -9.14 -10.57 4.13
C SER A 92 -10.41 -10.24 4.93
N HIS A 93 -11.10 -9.14 4.60
CA HIS A 93 -12.32 -8.76 5.31
C HIS A 93 -13.41 -9.82 5.22
N SER A 94 -14.01 -10.11 6.36
CA SER A 94 -15.12 -11.05 6.53
C SER A 94 -16.21 -10.45 7.43
N ARG A 95 -17.21 -11.25 7.81
CA ARG A 95 -18.19 -10.85 8.82
C ARG A 95 -17.58 -10.72 10.21
N GLU A 96 -16.54 -11.48 10.48
CA GLU A 96 -15.88 -11.58 11.80
C GLU A 96 -14.61 -10.71 11.87
N TYR A 97 -13.99 -10.42 10.73
CA TYR A 97 -12.78 -9.61 10.61
C TYR A 97 -13.03 -8.40 9.70
N ARG A 98 -13.20 -7.22 10.29
CA ARG A 98 -13.40 -5.97 9.53
C ARG A 98 -13.00 -4.75 10.36
N PRO A 99 -11.70 -4.58 10.68
CA PRO A 99 -11.25 -3.40 11.40
C PRO A 99 -11.64 -2.13 10.63
N ASP A 100 -12.12 -1.11 11.34
CA ASP A 100 -12.31 0.21 10.74
C ASP A 100 -10.97 0.92 10.64
N LEU A 101 -10.22 0.61 9.58
CA LEU A 101 -8.93 1.22 9.33
C LEU A 101 -9.06 2.72 9.08
N TRP A 102 -10.24 3.22 8.69
CA TRP A 102 -10.51 4.63 8.40
C TRP A 102 -11.08 5.41 9.59
N ALA A 103 -11.21 4.76 10.76
CA ALA A 103 -11.67 5.37 11.98
C ALA A 103 -10.89 6.66 12.31
N ARG A 104 -11.62 7.66 12.80
CA ARG A 104 -11.09 8.96 13.20
C ARG A 104 -11.62 9.34 14.56
N ASN A 105 -10.82 10.09 15.32
CA ASN A 105 -11.31 10.73 16.55
C ASN A 105 -12.20 11.93 16.25
N GLU A 106 -12.75 12.53 17.30
CA GLU A 106 -13.57 13.76 17.24
C GLU A 106 -12.87 14.95 16.58
N LYS A 107 -11.53 14.97 16.57
CA LYS A 107 -10.71 16.00 15.92
C LYS A 107 -10.38 15.67 14.46
N GLY A 108 -10.93 14.59 13.91
CA GLY A 108 -10.69 14.12 12.55
C GLY A 108 -9.34 13.43 12.33
N VAL A 109 -8.56 13.15 13.38
CA VAL A 109 -7.27 12.46 13.28
C VAL A 109 -7.50 10.96 13.11
N LEU A 110 -6.79 10.37 12.16
CA LEU A 110 -6.83 8.94 11.88
C LEU A 110 -6.33 8.13 13.07
N VAL A 111 -7.06 7.06 13.36
CA VAL A 111 -6.71 6.10 14.39
C VAL A 111 -5.55 5.23 13.93
N TRP A 112 -5.64 4.65 12.73
CA TRP A 112 -4.59 3.83 12.13
C TRP A 112 -3.72 4.66 11.19
N THR A 113 -2.42 4.68 11.45
CA THR A 113 -1.43 5.41 10.66
C THR A 113 -0.34 4.46 10.16
N VAL A 114 0.37 4.88 9.10
CA VAL A 114 1.49 4.10 8.55
C VAL A 114 2.62 4.03 9.58
N GLU A 115 3.09 2.83 9.87
CA GLU A 115 4.23 2.56 10.76
C GLU A 115 5.36 1.91 9.96
N HIS A 116 6.59 2.31 10.24
CA HIS A 116 7.79 1.68 9.67
C HIS A 116 8.28 0.58 10.59
N VAL A 117 8.50 -0.62 10.04
CA VAL A 117 9.05 -1.74 10.81
C VAL A 117 10.52 -1.45 11.14
N LEU A 118 11.39 -1.39 10.12
CA LEU A 118 12.71 -0.77 10.20
C LEU A 118 12.53 0.75 10.37
N PRO A 119 13.05 1.39 11.43
CA PRO A 119 12.76 2.78 11.76
C PRO A 119 13.09 3.77 10.64
N GLN A 120 12.22 4.76 10.47
CA GLN A 120 12.37 5.80 9.42
C GLN A 120 13.62 6.67 9.60
N GLY A 121 13.97 7.01 10.85
CA GLY A 121 15.04 7.96 11.13
C GLY A 121 16.41 7.45 10.68
N GLY A 122 17.20 8.32 10.03
CA GLY A 122 18.54 7.96 9.53
C GLY A 122 19.57 7.59 10.62
N ASN A 123 19.29 7.90 11.88
CA ASN A 123 20.06 7.39 13.02
C ASN A 123 19.52 6.01 13.43
N VAL A 124 19.92 4.98 12.68
CA VAL A 124 19.50 3.59 12.93
C VAL A 124 20.09 3.10 14.26
N PRO A 125 19.26 2.65 15.21
CA PRO A 125 19.75 2.16 16.50
C PRO A 125 20.69 0.95 16.38
N PRO A 126 21.64 0.75 17.31
CA PRO A 126 22.60 -0.35 17.24
C PRO A 126 21.96 -1.74 17.05
N TYR A 127 20.89 -2.05 17.78
CA TYR A 127 20.18 -3.33 17.64
C TYR A 127 19.55 -3.54 16.25
N TRP A 128 19.20 -2.47 15.54
CA TRP A 128 18.75 -2.56 14.16
C TRP A 128 19.91 -2.75 13.20
N VAL A 129 21.05 -2.08 13.43
CA VAL A 129 22.29 -2.32 12.67
C VAL A 129 22.73 -3.78 12.83
N ASP A 130 22.70 -4.30 14.04
CA ASP A 130 23.00 -5.71 14.33
C ASP A 130 22.01 -6.64 13.63
N MET A 131 20.71 -6.32 13.65
CA MET A 131 19.69 -7.16 13.04
C MET A 131 19.76 -7.22 11.51
N ILE A 132 19.98 -6.10 10.83
CA ILE A 132 19.92 -6.04 9.36
C ILE A 132 21.28 -6.24 8.69
N ALA A 133 22.38 -6.00 9.41
CA ALA A 133 23.71 -5.96 8.84
C ALA A 133 24.80 -6.57 9.75
N ASP A 134 24.43 -7.34 10.77
CA ASP A 134 25.37 -8.01 11.68
C ASP A 134 26.41 -7.06 12.30
N GLY A 135 26.00 -5.80 12.55
CA GLY A 135 26.82 -4.77 13.18
C GLY A 135 27.55 -3.85 12.19
N ASP A 136 27.51 -4.15 10.89
CA ASP A 136 28.08 -3.30 9.84
C ASP A 136 27.20 -2.07 9.59
N ARG A 137 27.70 -0.90 10.00
CA ARG A 137 26.98 0.38 9.89
C ARG A 137 26.83 0.89 8.45
N GLU A 138 27.82 0.68 7.59
CA GLU A 138 27.73 1.14 6.21
C GLU A 138 26.74 0.26 5.44
N LYS A 139 26.83 -1.06 5.62
CA LYS A 139 25.83 -1.99 5.06
C LYS A 139 24.43 -1.71 5.60
N ALA A 140 24.27 -1.43 6.90
CA ALA A 140 22.97 -1.06 7.47
C ALA A 140 22.39 0.21 6.85
N LYS A 141 23.25 1.21 6.55
CA LYS A 141 22.85 2.45 5.90
C LYS A 141 22.40 2.22 4.46
N ASP A 142 23.08 1.35 3.72
CA ASP A 142 22.69 0.98 2.35
C ASP A 142 21.34 0.24 2.32
N ILE A 143 21.15 -0.72 3.24
CA ILE A 143 19.88 -1.44 3.41
C ILE A 143 18.77 -0.47 3.79
N HIS A 144 19.02 0.41 4.76
CA HIS A 144 18.05 1.42 5.20
C HIS A 144 17.63 2.34 4.05
N GLY A 145 18.58 2.93 3.34
CA GLY A 145 18.30 3.84 2.22
C GLY A 145 17.52 3.19 1.08
N SER A 146 17.74 1.90 0.85
CA SER A 146 17.07 1.15 -0.23
C SER A 146 15.64 0.72 0.15
N TRP A 147 15.41 0.35 1.41
CA TRP A 147 14.21 -0.40 1.80
C TRP A 147 13.31 0.27 2.82
N VAL A 148 13.74 1.36 3.48
CA VAL A 148 12.97 1.96 4.59
C VAL A 148 11.55 2.40 4.16
N HIS A 149 11.38 2.85 2.92
CA HIS A 149 10.10 3.38 2.42
C HIS A 149 9.33 2.42 1.49
N CYS A 150 9.82 1.19 1.29
CA CYS A 150 9.11 0.18 0.49
C CYS A 150 7.91 -0.39 1.25
N LEU A 151 6.91 -0.92 0.53
CA LEU A 151 5.70 -1.46 1.15
C LEU A 151 6.00 -2.63 2.10
N GLY A 152 6.97 -3.47 1.76
CA GLY A 152 7.43 -4.58 2.58
C GLY A 152 7.84 -4.15 3.99
N ASN A 153 8.37 -2.93 4.16
CA ASN A 153 8.78 -2.40 5.46
C ASN A 153 7.67 -1.64 6.22
N LEU A 154 6.45 -1.58 5.67
CA LEU A 154 5.38 -0.73 6.20
C LEU A 154 4.19 -1.55 6.70
N THR A 155 3.55 -1.05 7.75
CA THR A 155 2.29 -1.58 8.26
C THR A 155 1.38 -0.46 8.76
N LEU A 156 0.22 -0.80 9.34
CA LEU A 156 -0.66 0.11 10.03
C LEU A 156 -0.62 -0.16 11.54
N SER A 157 -0.52 0.92 12.32
CA SER A 157 -0.58 0.88 13.78
C SER A 157 -1.36 2.07 14.32
N GLY A 158 -1.97 1.89 15.49
CA GLY A 158 -2.70 2.96 16.18
C GLY A 158 -1.85 3.80 17.13
N TYR A 159 -0.59 3.45 17.38
CA TYR A 159 0.24 4.18 18.35
C TYR A 159 1.73 4.15 18.01
N ASN A 160 2.10 4.77 16.88
CA ASN A 160 3.46 4.79 16.34
C ASN A 160 4.50 5.37 17.31
N SER A 161 4.10 6.27 18.21
CA SER A 161 5.06 6.90 19.14
C SER A 161 5.73 5.93 20.12
N GLN A 162 5.06 4.83 20.51
CA GLN A 162 5.69 3.78 21.33
C GLN A 162 6.52 2.79 20.51
N LEU A 163 6.19 2.60 19.24
CA LEU A 163 6.94 1.71 18.36
C LEU A 163 8.22 2.41 17.90
N SER A 164 8.11 3.60 17.32
CA SER A 164 9.19 4.54 16.99
C SER A 164 10.50 3.84 16.57
N ASN A 165 11.57 4.03 17.34
CA ASN A 165 12.87 3.43 17.09
C ASN A 165 13.09 2.10 17.82
N ALA A 166 12.13 1.61 18.63
CA ALA A 166 12.27 0.40 19.44
C ALA A 166 12.73 -0.83 18.62
N SER A 167 13.26 -1.84 19.32
CA SER A 167 13.72 -3.06 18.69
C SER A 167 12.58 -3.79 17.97
N PHE A 168 12.91 -4.56 16.94
CA PHE A 168 11.89 -5.35 16.23
C PHE A 168 11.10 -6.25 17.18
N GLU A 169 11.80 -6.92 18.10
CA GLU A 169 11.19 -7.81 19.10
C GLU A 169 10.21 -7.05 19.98
N ASP A 170 10.58 -5.87 20.48
CA ASP A 170 9.69 -5.03 21.29
C ASP A 170 8.47 -4.60 20.47
N LYS A 171 8.68 -4.14 19.22
CA LYS A 171 7.57 -3.72 18.35
C LYS A 171 6.63 -4.87 18.02
N GLN A 172 7.16 -6.07 17.79
CA GLN A 172 6.37 -7.24 17.44
C GLN A 172 5.58 -7.79 18.63
N ASN A 173 6.24 -7.90 19.79
CA ASN A 173 5.69 -8.47 21.02
C ASN A 173 4.91 -7.49 21.88
N LEU A 174 4.95 -6.19 21.57
CA LEU A 174 4.07 -5.23 22.20
C LEU A 174 2.64 -5.74 22.05
N HIS A 175 1.94 -5.84 23.18
CA HIS A 175 0.57 -6.33 23.25
C HIS A 175 -0.15 -5.53 24.33
N GLU A 176 -0.40 -4.26 24.01
CA GLU A 176 -1.10 -3.35 24.89
C GLU A 176 -2.45 -3.01 24.27
N ASN A 177 -3.52 -3.56 24.86
CA ASN A 177 -4.88 -3.11 24.58
C ASN A 177 -5.07 -1.72 25.19
N ARG A 178 -4.92 -0.68 24.37
CA ARG A 178 -5.15 0.70 24.80
C ARG A 178 -6.43 1.25 24.21
N LYS A 179 -7.13 2.05 25.01
CA LYS A 179 -8.07 3.03 24.47
C LYS A 179 -7.25 4.16 23.86
N PHE A 180 -7.09 4.14 22.55
CA PHE A 180 -6.52 5.24 21.80
C PHE A 180 -7.62 5.88 20.98
N LEU A 181 -7.79 7.19 21.14
CA LEU A 181 -8.76 7.97 20.35
C LEU A 181 -10.21 7.46 20.42
N GLY A 182 -10.60 6.80 21.51
CA GLY A 182 -11.95 6.23 21.68
C GLY A 182 -12.08 4.77 21.20
N HIS A 183 -11.04 4.21 20.59
CA HIS A 183 -11.01 2.84 20.07
C HIS A 183 -10.10 1.96 20.92
N ASN A 184 -10.51 0.71 21.17
CA ASN A 184 -9.62 -0.29 21.76
C ASN A 184 -8.71 -0.81 20.64
N ILE A 185 -7.42 -0.56 20.76
CA ILE A 185 -6.43 -0.97 19.78
C ILE A 185 -5.38 -1.81 20.50
N ASN A 186 -5.05 -2.94 19.90
CA ASN A 186 -3.86 -3.68 20.28
C ASN A 186 -2.67 -3.08 19.53
N ILE A 187 -1.67 -2.61 20.28
CA ILE A 187 -0.45 -2.02 19.70
C ILE A 187 0.55 -3.15 19.45
N GLY A 188 1.35 -3.05 18.38
CA GLY A 188 2.36 -4.02 18.00
C GLY A 188 1.98 -4.81 16.73
N TYR A 189 2.84 -5.71 16.28
CA TYR A 189 2.60 -6.45 15.03
C TYR A 189 1.76 -7.71 15.21
N LYS A 190 1.53 -8.14 16.45
CA LYS A 190 0.58 -9.21 16.82
C LYS A 190 -0.84 -8.66 17.07
N ASN A 191 -1.16 -7.48 16.54
CA ASN A 191 -2.43 -6.79 16.73
C ASN A 191 -3.65 -7.42 16.01
N GLY A 192 -3.44 -8.50 15.24
CA GLY A 192 -4.50 -9.21 14.53
C GLY A 192 -4.82 -8.68 13.13
N LEU A 193 -4.14 -7.62 12.66
CA LEU A 193 -4.31 -7.14 11.29
C LEU A 193 -3.90 -8.22 10.27
N ALA A 194 -4.73 -8.45 9.26
CA ALA A 194 -4.43 -9.32 8.14
C ALA A 194 -3.17 -8.85 7.39
N LEU A 195 -2.95 -7.54 7.31
CA LEU A 195 -1.72 -6.94 6.77
C LEU A 195 -0.43 -7.43 7.48
N ASN A 196 -0.50 -7.66 8.80
CA ASN A 196 0.62 -8.19 9.58
C ASN A 196 0.74 -9.72 9.48
N ASN A 197 -0.34 -10.38 9.06
CA ASN A 197 -0.43 -11.82 8.88
C ASN A 197 -0.32 -12.26 7.41
N LEU A 198 -0.05 -11.33 6.48
CA LEU A 198 0.19 -11.63 5.08
C LEU A 198 1.40 -12.56 4.97
N SER A 199 1.16 -13.78 4.47
CA SER A 199 2.18 -14.81 4.31
C SER A 199 3.20 -14.43 3.24
N PHE A 200 4.47 -14.69 3.50
CA PHE A 200 5.56 -14.70 2.51
C PHE A 200 6.55 -15.82 2.83
N SER A 201 7.37 -16.21 1.86
CA SER A 201 8.34 -17.30 2.03
C SER A 201 9.66 -16.74 2.57
N MET A 202 10.25 -17.43 3.55
CA MET A 202 11.59 -17.18 4.05
C MET A 202 12.29 -18.52 4.24
N ASN A 203 13.38 -18.76 3.50
CA ASN A 203 14.13 -20.03 3.56
C ASN A 203 13.22 -21.26 3.37
N ASP A 204 12.33 -21.21 2.38
CA ASP A 204 11.34 -22.26 2.06
C ASP A 204 10.28 -22.51 3.15
N GLU A 205 10.21 -21.67 4.19
CA GLU A 205 9.16 -21.70 5.21
C GLU A 205 8.20 -20.51 5.05
N GLU A 206 6.91 -20.78 5.22
CA GLU A 206 5.89 -19.72 5.24
C GLU A 206 5.94 -18.97 6.57
N THR A 207 6.06 -17.65 6.51
CA THR A 207 6.04 -16.77 7.68
C THR A 207 5.27 -15.49 7.41
N CYS A 208 5.15 -14.62 8.42
CA CYS A 208 4.55 -13.29 8.28
C CYS A 208 5.16 -12.33 9.30
N LEU A 209 4.85 -11.03 9.18
CA LEU A 209 5.42 -9.98 10.04
C LEU A 209 5.11 -10.22 11.54
N SER A 210 3.96 -10.80 11.87
CA SER A 210 3.58 -11.10 13.26
C SER A 210 4.30 -12.31 13.87
N LYS A 211 4.96 -13.15 13.06
CA LYS A 211 5.56 -14.44 13.47
C LYS A 211 7.06 -14.55 13.23
N ILE A 212 7.61 -13.86 12.23
CA ILE A 212 9.02 -13.97 11.86
C ILE A 212 9.93 -13.51 13.01
N ASP A 213 11.02 -14.24 13.26
CA ASP A 213 11.92 -13.95 14.39
C ASP A 213 12.84 -12.73 14.14
N LYS A 214 13.30 -12.58 12.90
CA LYS A 214 14.23 -11.52 12.50
C LYS A 214 13.68 -10.73 11.33
N TRP A 215 13.80 -9.40 11.42
CA TRP A 215 13.43 -8.49 10.36
C TRP A 215 14.67 -8.03 9.60
N THR A 216 15.03 -8.78 8.56
CA THR A 216 16.24 -8.56 7.76
C THR A 216 15.91 -7.90 6.42
N GLU A 217 16.92 -7.53 5.64
CA GLU A 217 16.72 -7.07 4.26
C GLU A 217 15.90 -8.06 3.43
N ASN A 218 16.18 -9.36 3.54
CA ASN A 218 15.44 -10.39 2.81
C ASN A 218 13.98 -10.47 3.26
N SER A 219 13.71 -10.34 4.57
CA SER A 219 12.35 -10.29 5.10
C SER A 219 11.53 -9.14 4.49
N ILE A 220 12.17 -7.98 4.32
CA ILE A 220 11.55 -6.82 3.69
C ILE A 220 11.30 -7.08 2.19
N LYS A 221 12.30 -7.60 1.47
CA LYS A 221 12.21 -7.92 0.03
C LYS A 221 11.07 -8.89 -0.27
N GLU A 222 11.06 -10.05 0.39
CA GLU A 222 10.08 -11.11 0.15
C GLU A 222 8.66 -10.64 0.46
N ARG A 223 8.49 -9.92 1.58
CA ARG A 223 7.19 -9.32 1.89
C ARG A 223 6.78 -8.25 0.87
N ASN A 224 7.73 -7.44 0.40
CA ASN A 224 7.46 -6.40 -0.60
C ASN A 224 6.94 -7.01 -1.90
N VAL A 225 7.55 -8.09 -2.40
CA VAL A 225 7.11 -8.82 -3.59
C VAL A 225 5.66 -9.27 -3.45
N VAL A 226 5.33 -10.00 -2.37
CA VAL A 226 3.97 -10.51 -2.16
C VAL A 226 2.94 -9.38 -2.04
N MET A 227 3.29 -8.28 -1.38
CA MET A 227 2.41 -7.11 -1.26
C MET A 227 2.15 -6.45 -2.62
N ILE A 228 3.18 -6.32 -3.45
CA ILE A 228 3.07 -5.74 -4.78
C ILE A 228 2.22 -6.63 -5.68
N ASP A 229 2.49 -7.94 -5.70
CA ASP A 229 1.71 -8.92 -6.48
C ASP A 229 0.22 -8.89 -6.12
N ALA A 230 -0.10 -8.81 -4.82
CA ALA A 230 -1.47 -8.70 -4.35
C ALA A 230 -2.12 -7.38 -4.85
N LEU A 231 -1.40 -6.26 -4.80
CA LEU A 231 -1.89 -4.97 -5.28
C LEU A 231 -2.06 -4.92 -6.80
N LEU A 232 -1.16 -5.53 -7.56
CA LEU A 232 -1.28 -5.65 -9.01
C LEU A 232 -2.54 -6.40 -9.40
N LYS A 233 -2.84 -7.52 -8.74
CA LYS A 233 -4.10 -8.28 -8.94
C LYS A 233 -5.34 -7.45 -8.61
N VAL A 234 -5.28 -6.63 -7.57
CA VAL A 234 -6.40 -5.79 -7.12
C VAL A 234 -6.65 -4.59 -8.04
N PHE A 235 -5.59 -4.03 -8.62
CA PHE A 235 -5.63 -2.82 -9.44
C PHE A 235 -5.47 -3.08 -10.94
N ALA A 236 -5.39 -4.34 -11.37
CA ALA A 236 -5.55 -4.72 -12.76
C ALA A 236 -6.95 -4.33 -13.26
N PHE A 237 -7.04 -3.82 -14.49
CA PHE A 237 -8.33 -3.56 -15.13
C PHE A 237 -8.99 -4.84 -15.65
N ASN A 238 -8.18 -5.83 -16.02
CA ASN A 238 -8.59 -7.13 -16.52
C ASN A 238 -7.45 -8.15 -16.40
N ASP A 239 -7.76 -9.42 -16.60
CA ASP A 239 -6.79 -10.52 -16.49
C ASP A 239 -5.70 -10.47 -17.57
N GLN A 240 -5.97 -9.83 -18.71
CA GLN A 240 -4.99 -9.71 -19.80
C GLN A 240 -3.78 -8.88 -19.35
N GLU A 241 -3.99 -7.80 -18.58
CA GLU A 241 -2.88 -7.01 -18.04
C GLU A 241 -1.95 -7.85 -17.16
N LEU A 242 -2.50 -8.78 -16.38
CA LEU A 242 -1.69 -9.67 -15.54
C LEU A 242 -0.89 -10.67 -16.38
N MET A 243 -1.50 -11.23 -17.43
CA MET A 243 -0.78 -12.12 -18.36
C MET A 243 0.35 -11.42 -19.11
N ASP A 244 0.22 -10.12 -19.37
CA ASP A 244 1.26 -9.34 -20.05
C ASP A 244 2.49 -9.11 -19.16
N LEU A 245 2.33 -9.13 -17.83
CA LEU A 245 3.46 -9.06 -16.88
C LEU A 245 4.26 -10.37 -16.80
N GLU A 246 3.60 -11.52 -16.91
CA GLU A 246 4.24 -12.84 -16.79
C GLU A 246 5.04 -13.26 -18.03
N ARG A 247 4.93 -12.52 -19.14
CA ARG A 247 5.52 -12.84 -20.45
C ARG A 247 6.81 -12.09 -20.76
N GLU A 248 7.21 -11.16 -19.91
CA GLU A 248 8.46 -10.38 -20.02
C GLU A 248 9.55 -10.97 -19.11
#